data_AF-A0A3S0DR27-F1
#
_entry.id   AF-A0A3S0DR27-F1
#
_cell.length_a   1.000
_cell.length_b   1.000
_cell.length_c   1.000
_cell.angle_alpha   90.00
_cell.angle_beta   90.00
_cell.angle_gamma   90.00
#
_symmetry.space_group_name_H-M   'P 1'
#
loop_
_entity.id
_entity.type
_entity.pdbx_description
1 polymer ?
#
loop_
_entity_poly.entity_id
_entity_poly.type
_entity_poly.pdbx_seq_one_letter_code
_entity_poly.pdbx_strand_id
1 'polypeptide(L)'
;MEGDNKTETVVVSAKRRFNPFRRTIGGKRSSINKKAVFAVIVVIVLASGGAIAWKILSAEKPVLVVGKTKIFKKDYDELRTQASSRLLNDEAAKSQIIESYTVLAAAEKLGIDIPEAATEIPLGLVTKPYDRDKLGRLLAQGEYVRHYVASRDRDGYEGYAFYYPFSRNFLSSEDKSKDPDFNNPDTIEKDRKQAQSKAQEARKKLEQGQTTPQDIVKAIKADTSLVYGAASNKSGQFRVDTSAYPLETLIPDASRTVGKFFEELKVLKEGGIMPIRDDVQAYTDIQTGQSTTRNTAYYFVIKTKNLKADTEFKAKYEAAVRAVKVVDNVK
;
A
#
# COMPACT_ATOMS: atom_id res chain seq x y z
N MET A 1 -6.16 -30.38 -51.71
CA MET A 1 -6.26 -31.56 -50.82
C MET A 1 -5.96 -31.04 -49.43
N GLU A 2 -6.83 -30.20 -48.85
CA GLU A 2 -8.16 -30.53 -48.29
C GLU A 2 -8.06 -31.60 -47.20
N GLY A 3 -8.41 -31.19 -45.98
CA GLY A 3 -8.36 -31.99 -44.77
C GLY A 3 -8.86 -31.19 -43.57
N ASP A 4 -10.08 -30.66 -43.70
CA ASP A 4 -10.90 -30.15 -42.60
C ASP A 4 -11.04 -31.22 -41.51
N ASN A 5 -10.85 -30.85 -40.25
CA ASN A 5 -11.38 -31.63 -39.14
C ASN A 5 -12.17 -30.72 -38.21
N LYS A 6 -13.49 -30.74 -38.45
CA LYS A 6 -14.54 -30.24 -37.56
C LYS A 6 -14.64 -31.16 -36.34
N THR A 7 -14.62 -30.59 -35.15
CA THR A 7 -14.98 -31.28 -33.91
C THR A 7 -16.49 -31.28 -33.74
N GLU A 8 -17.09 -32.45 -33.92
CA GLU A 8 -18.49 -32.73 -33.60
C GLU A 8 -18.71 -32.89 -32.09
N THR A 9 -19.85 -32.37 -31.65
CA THR A 9 -20.38 -32.46 -30.30
C THR A 9 -21.11 -33.80 -30.15
N VAL A 10 -20.67 -34.65 -29.21
CA VAL A 10 -21.42 -35.86 -28.83
C VAL A 10 -22.02 -35.69 -27.44
N VAL A 11 -23.35 -35.58 -27.44
CA VAL A 11 -24.23 -35.70 -26.29
C VAL A 11 -24.26 -37.17 -25.86
N VAL A 12 -23.86 -37.47 -24.62
CA VAL A 12 -24.14 -38.78 -24.00
C VAL A 12 -25.17 -38.60 -22.89
N SER A 13 -26.37 -39.08 -23.20
CA SER A 13 -27.42 -39.41 -22.24
C SER A 13 -27.07 -40.68 -21.47
N ALA A 14 -27.33 -40.72 -20.16
CA ALA A 14 -27.47 -41.96 -19.42
C ALA A 14 -28.72 -41.92 -18.52
N LYS A 15 -29.51 -42.99 -18.65
CA LYS A 15 -30.87 -43.22 -18.15
C LYS A 15 -30.89 -43.82 -16.73
N ARG A 16 -31.94 -43.41 -15.98
CA ARG A 16 -32.90 -44.17 -15.15
C ARG A 16 -32.45 -45.23 -14.13
N ARG A 17 -32.97 -45.06 -12.90
CA ARG A 17 -33.83 -46.00 -12.11
C ARG A 17 -34.79 -45.11 -11.25
N PHE A 18 -36.12 -44.99 -11.44
CA PHE A 18 -37.26 -45.89 -11.13
C PHE A 18 -37.03 -46.82 -9.93
N ASN A 19 -37.81 -46.90 -8.85
CA ASN A 19 -39.18 -46.46 -8.46
C ASN A 19 -39.31 -46.74 -6.92
N PRO A 20 -40.48 -46.78 -6.26
CA PRO A 20 -41.57 -45.81 -6.07
C PRO A 20 -41.83 -45.50 -4.57
N PHE A 21 -42.43 -44.35 -4.24
CA PHE A 21 -43.44 -44.33 -3.17
C PHE A 21 -44.52 -43.32 -3.52
N ARG A 22 -45.66 -43.87 -3.93
CA ARG A 22 -46.90 -43.15 -4.20
C ARG A 22 -47.72 -43.19 -2.90
N ARG A 23 -47.97 -42.04 -2.29
CA ARG A 23 -49.18 -41.83 -1.49
C ARG A 23 -49.92 -40.65 -2.09
N THR A 24 -51.06 -40.98 -2.69
CA THR A 24 -52.11 -40.07 -3.12
C THR A 24 -52.63 -39.26 -1.94
N ILE A 25 -52.68 -37.93 -2.09
CA ILE A 25 -53.67 -37.09 -1.40
C ILE A 25 -54.29 -36.21 -2.49
N GLY A 26 -55.56 -36.50 -2.79
CA GLY A 26 -56.41 -35.60 -3.55
C GLY A 26 -56.63 -34.31 -2.75
N GLY A 27 -56.50 -33.17 -3.42
CA GLY A 27 -56.71 -31.87 -2.80
C GLY A 27 -57.03 -30.84 -3.87
N LYS A 28 -58.30 -30.41 -3.86
CA LYS A 28 -58.96 -29.36 -4.65
C LYS A 28 -58.03 -28.28 -5.26
N ARG A 29 -58.30 -27.97 -6.54
CA ARG A 29 -57.91 -26.70 -7.17
C ARG A 29 -58.42 -25.53 -6.31
N SER A 30 -57.51 -24.91 -5.58
CA SER A 30 -57.72 -23.59 -4.98
C SER A 30 -57.64 -22.56 -6.09
N SER A 31 -58.75 -21.87 -6.36
CA SER A 31 -58.77 -20.68 -7.20
C SER A 31 -57.92 -19.62 -6.51
N ILE A 32 -56.68 -19.43 -6.97
CA ILE A 32 -55.80 -18.36 -6.50
C ILE A 32 -56.52 -17.03 -6.77
N ASN A 33 -57.00 -16.42 -5.70
CA ASN A 33 -57.76 -15.18 -5.74
C ASN A 33 -56.81 -14.08 -6.23
N LYS A 34 -56.96 -13.65 -7.49
CA LYS A 34 -56.07 -12.67 -8.15
C LYS A 34 -55.90 -11.38 -7.33
N LYS A 35 -56.90 -11.01 -6.52
CA LYS A 35 -56.84 -9.88 -5.57
C LYS A 35 -55.85 -10.11 -4.42
N ALA A 36 -55.71 -11.33 -3.92
CA ALA A 36 -54.74 -11.66 -2.87
C ALA A 36 -53.30 -11.69 -3.42
N VAL A 37 -53.08 -12.17 -4.64
CA VAL A 37 -51.77 -12.13 -5.30
C VAL A 37 -51.36 -10.70 -5.63
N PHE A 38 -52.29 -9.86 -6.12
CA PHE A 38 -52.02 -8.45 -6.37
C PHE A 38 -51.72 -7.69 -5.07
N ALA A 39 -52.46 -7.97 -3.98
CA ALA A 39 -52.19 -7.37 -2.67
C ALA A 39 -50.80 -7.77 -2.14
N VAL A 40 -50.39 -9.03 -2.30
CA VAL A 40 -49.05 -9.50 -1.90
C VAL A 40 -47.95 -8.85 -2.74
N ILE A 41 -48.14 -8.70 -4.06
CA ILE A 41 -47.16 -8.03 -4.94
C ILE A 41 -47.05 -6.53 -4.59
N VAL A 42 -48.17 -5.84 -4.35
CA VAL A 42 -48.17 -4.42 -3.95
C VAL A 42 -47.51 -4.23 -2.57
N VAL A 43 -47.76 -5.13 -1.62
CA VAL A 43 -47.09 -5.10 -0.30
C VAL A 43 -45.61 -5.40 -0.42
N ILE A 44 -45.18 -6.34 -1.28
CA ILE A 44 -43.76 -6.61 -1.52
C ILE A 44 -43.08 -5.41 -2.20
N VAL A 45 -43.70 -4.78 -3.20
CA VAL A 45 -43.17 -3.58 -3.89
C VAL A 45 -43.12 -2.36 -2.96
N LEU A 46 -44.11 -2.16 -2.10
CA LEU A 46 -44.09 -1.10 -1.08
C LEU A 46 -43.10 -1.39 0.06
N ALA A 47 -42.94 -2.64 0.48
CA ALA A 47 -41.97 -3.03 1.51
C ALA A 47 -40.53 -2.97 0.99
N SER A 48 -40.29 -3.31 -0.28
CA SER A 48 -38.98 -3.20 -0.93
C SER A 48 -38.64 -1.75 -1.28
N GLY A 49 -39.63 -0.95 -1.73
CA GLY A 49 -39.48 0.51 -1.87
C GLY A 49 -39.22 1.20 -0.52
N GLY A 50 -39.92 0.77 0.54
CA GLY A 50 -39.73 1.24 1.91
C GLY A 50 -38.39 0.82 2.50
N ALA A 51 -37.88 -0.38 2.23
CA ALA A 51 -36.57 -0.83 2.67
C ALA A 51 -35.43 -0.11 1.93
N ILE A 52 -35.59 0.17 0.63
CA ILE A 52 -34.62 0.96 -0.14
C ILE A 52 -34.65 2.42 0.32
N ALA A 53 -35.83 3.02 0.49
CA ALA A 53 -35.99 4.38 1.01
C ALA A 53 -35.44 4.48 2.44
N TRP A 54 -35.71 3.51 3.32
CA TRP A 54 -35.19 3.50 4.68
C TRP A 54 -33.67 3.29 4.70
N LYS A 55 -33.10 2.46 3.82
CA LYS A 55 -31.64 2.31 3.70
C LYS A 55 -30.95 3.56 3.14
N ILE A 56 -31.62 4.32 2.25
CA ILE A 56 -31.15 5.62 1.74
C ILE A 56 -31.32 6.73 2.78
N LEU A 57 -32.41 6.71 3.57
CA LEU A 57 -32.71 7.69 4.61
C LEU A 57 -31.92 7.45 5.91
N SER A 58 -31.51 6.20 6.18
CA SER A 58 -30.68 5.81 7.33
C SER A 58 -29.19 5.77 7.01
N ALA A 59 -28.82 5.91 5.74
CA ALA A 59 -27.42 6.03 5.38
C ALA A 59 -26.86 7.30 6.03
N GLU A 60 -25.86 7.12 6.89
CA GLU A 60 -25.13 8.23 7.48
C GLU A 60 -24.70 9.19 6.37
N LYS A 61 -25.05 10.46 6.46
CA LYS A 61 -24.65 11.44 5.45
C LYS A 61 -23.17 11.77 5.68
N PRO A 62 -22.35 11.84 4.62
CA PRO A 62 -20.97 12.27 4.79
C PRO A 62 -20.94 13.71 5.31
N VAL A 63 -20.13 13.94 6.35
CA VAL A 63 -19.90 15.27 6.92
C VAL A 63 -18.94 16.07 6.06
N LEU A 64 -18.08 15.39 5.30
CA LEU A 64 -17.16 16.01 4.36
C LEU A 64 -17.06 15.15 3.09
N VAL A 65 -17.11 15.79 1.92
CA VAL A 65 -16.87 15.14 0.63
C VAL A 65 -15.76 15.91 -0.08
N VAL A 66 -14.70 15.20 -0.47
CA VAL A 66 -13.56 15.77 -1.19
C VAL A 66 -13.31 14.92 -2.44
N GLY A 67 -13.61 15.47 -3.61
CA GLY A 67 -13.59 14.72 -4.86
C GLY A 67 -14.61 13.57 -4.82
N LYS A 68 -14.12 12.32 -4.94
CA LYS A 68 -14.96 11.11 -4.80
C LYS A 68 -15.00 10.58 -3.36
N THR A 69 -14.12 11.06 -2.48
CA THR A 69 -13.97 10.56 -1.12
C THR A 69 -15.10 11.10 -0.25
N LYS A 70 -15.83 10.18 0.39
CA LYS A 70 -16.90 10.49 1.35
C LYS A 70 -16.39 10.19 2.76
N ILE A 71 -16.40 11.19 3.62
CA ILE A 71 -15.92 11.10 5.00
C ILE A 71 -17.13 11.24 5.92
N PHE A 72 -17.38 10.20 6.71
CA PHE A 72 -18.49 10.13 7.65
C PHE A 72 -18.10 10.69 9.00
N LYS A 73 -19.09 10.95 9.86
CA LYS A 73 -18.86 11.67 11.13
C LYS A 73 -17.83 10.95 11.99
N LYS A 74 -17.94 9.63 12.13
CA LYS A 74 -16.99 8.81 12.89
C LYS A 74 -15.54 8.98 12.41
N ASP A 75 -15.32 8.90 11.10
CA ASP A 75 -13.98 9.02 10.52
C ASP A 75 -13.43 10.44 10.63
N TYR A 76 -14.29 11.45 10.45
CA TYR A 76 -13.91 12.85 10.61
C TYR A 76 -13.55 13.17 12.06
N ASP A 77 -14.37 12.76 13.01
CA ASP A 77 -14.16 12.99 14.44
C ASP A 77 -12.87 12.28 14.90
N GLU A 78 -12.57 11.08 14.41
CA GLU A 78 -11.29 10.39 14.65
C GLU A 78 -10.08 11.20 14.15
N LEU A 79 -10.11 11.65 12.89
CA LEU A 79 -9.05 12.48 12.32
C LEU A 79 -8.89 13.81 13.07
N ARG A 80 -10.00 14.43 13.46
CA ARG A 80 -10.01 15.68 14.23
C ARG A 80 -9.39 15.49 15.60
N THR A 81 -9.76 14.44 16.33
CA THR A 81 -9.17 14.12 17.64
C THR A 81 -7.66 13.88 17.53
N GLN A 82 -7.22 13.16 16.50
CA GLN A 82 -5.79 12.96 16.21
C GLN A 82 -5.08 14.28 15.88
N ALA A 83 -5.73 15.22 15.18
CA ALA A 83 -5.21 16.55 14.93
C ALA A 83 -5.08 17.37 16.22
N SER A 84 -6.06 17.29 17.12
CA SER A 84 -5.98 17.95 18.43
C SER A 84 -4.83 17.43 19.28
N SER A 85 -4.48 16.13 19.19
CA SER A 85 -3.26 15.58 19.83
C SER A 85 -1.96 16.19 19.29
N ARG A 86 -2.02 16.86 18.13
CA ARG A 86 -0.92 17.64 17.52
C ARG A 86 -1.04 19.14 17.81
N LEU A 87 -1.88 19.53 18.75
CA LEU A 87 -2.13 20.93 19.14
C LEU A 87 -2.74 21.80 18.03
N LEU A 88 -3.40 21.18 17.04
CA LEU A 88 -4.15 21.89 16.03
C LEU A 88 -5.54 22.24 16.57
N ASN A 89 -5.97 23.48 16.34
CA ASN A 89 -7.35 23.88 16.60
C ASN A 89 -8.29 23.28 15.53
N ASP A 90 -9.60 23.34 15.77
CA ASP A 90 -10.60 22.68 14.92
C ASP A 90 -10.57 23.19 13.46
N GLU A 91 -10.32 24.48 13.25
CA GLU A 91 -10.21 25.06 11.90
C GLU A 91 -8.95 24.57 11.17
N ALA A 92 -7.79 24.55 11.84
CA ALA A 92 -6.54 24.07 11.28
C ALA A 92 -6.63 22.56 10.97
N ALA A 93 -7.21 21.77 11.88
CA ALA A 93 -7.45 20.34 11.69
C ALA A 93 -8.32 20.09 10.45
N LYS A 94 -9.45 20.80 10.34
CA LYS A 94 -10.37 20.71 9.21
C LYS A 94 -9.68 21.08 7.89
N SER A 95 -8.97 22.21 7.87
CA SER A 95 -8.22 22.69 6.71
C SER A 95 -7.22 21.63 6.24
N GLN A 96 -6.44 21.07 7.17
CA GLN A 96 -5.41 20.08 6.85
C GLN A 96 -5.99 18.75 6.33
N ILE A 97 -7.13 18.31 6.88
CA ILE A 97 -7.85 17.12 6.40
C ILE A 97 -8.36 17.37 4.97
N ILE A 98 -9.01 18.50 4.72
CA ILE A 98 -9.52 18.87 3.39
C ILE A 98 -8.38 18.94 2.38
N GLU A 99 -7.29 19.63 2.73
CA GLU A 99 -6.14 19.79 1.86
C GLU A 99 -5.54 18.44 1.49
N SER A 100 -5.31 17.56 2.47
CA SER A 100 -4.72 16.23 2.23
C SER A 100 -5.59 15.39 1.31
N TYR A 101 -6.90 15.31 1.55
CA TYR A 101 -7.80 14.59 0.65
C TYR A 101 -7.91 15.23 -0.75
N THR A 102 -7.73 16.55 -0.85
CA THR A 102 -7.71 17.26 -2.12
C THR A 102 -6.49 16.87 -2.93
N VAL A 103 -5.32 16.80 -2.29
CA VAL A 103 -4.08 16.31 -2.88
C VAL A 103 -4.24 14.86 -3.37
N LEU A 104 -4.82 13.97 -2.55
CA LEU A 104 -5.04 12.58 -2.94
C LEU A 104 -6.04 12.42 -4.09
N ALA A 105 -7.10 13.23 -4.13
CA ALA A 105 -8.05 13.22 -5.25
C ALA A 105 -7.39 13.70 -6.56
N ALA A 106 -6.50 14.69 -6.49
CA ALA A 106 -5.71 15.12 -7.64
C ALA A 106 -4.71 14.05 -8.09
N ALA A 107 -4.06 13.36 -7.15
CA ALA A 107 -3.17 12.24 -7.42
C ALA A 107 -3.88 11.09 -8.16
N GLU A 108 -5.07 10.68 -7.69
CA GLU A 108 -5.91 9.67 -8.34
C GLU A 108 -6.24 10.07 -9.79
N LYS A 109 -6.64 11.34 -9.99
CA LYS A 109 -6.97 11.87 -11.33
C LYS A 109 -5.78 11.83 -12.29
N LEU A 110 -4.56 11.99 -11.78
CA LEU A 110 -3.32 11.99 -12.57
C LEU A 110 -2.64 10.63 -12.65
N GLY A 111 -3.22 9.59 -12.04
CA GLY A 111 -2.64 8.24 -12.02
C GLY A 111 -1.33 8.16 -11.25
N ILE A 112 -1.15 8.99 -10.22
CA ILE A 112 0.00 8.87 -9.32
C ILE A 112 -0.26 7.69 -8.37
N ASP A 113 0.56 6.66 -8.48
CA ASP A 113 0.53 5.52 -7.55
C ASP A 113 1.25 5.90 -6.26
N ILE A 114 0.60 5.66 -5.11
CA ILE A 114 1.15 5.98 -3.79
C ILE A 114 1.49 4.64 -3.13
N PRO A 115 2.78 4.26 -3.05
CA PRO A 115 3.17 2.98 -2.49
C PRO A 115 2.83 2.94 -1.00
N GLU A 116 2.45 1.77 -0.48
CA GLU A 116 2.16 1.59 0.95
C GLU A 116 3.33 2.04 1.85
N ALA A 117 4.56 1.84 1.37
CA ALA A 117 5.79 2.31 2.03
C ALA A 117 5.87 3.84 2.19
N ALA A 118 5.17 4.63 1.36
CA ALA A 118 5.08 6.08 1.55
C ALA A 118 4.35 6.47 2.85
N THR A 119 3.60 5.53 3.44
CA THR A 119 2.91 5.70 4.73
C THR A 119 3.64 5.04 5.90
N GLU A 120 4.70 4.28 5.61
CA GLU A 120 5.50 3.59 6.61
C GLU A 120 6.56 4.54 7.18
N ILE A 121 6.22 5.28 8.24
CA ILE A 121 7.24 6.00 9.02
C ILE A 121 8.07 4.95 9.77
N PRO A 122 9.40 4.89 9.58
CA PRO A 122 10.26 3.90 10.22
C PRO A 122 10.20 4.01 11.73
N LEU A 123 10.21 2.87 12.45
CA LEU A 123 10.11 2.83 13.93
C LEU A 123 11.13 3.75 14.62
N GLY A 124 12.35 3.87 14.08
CA GLY A 124 13.41 4.73 14.62
C GLY A 124 13.29 6.23 14.32
N LEU A 125 12.27 6.65 13.56
CA LEU A 125 11.97 8.06 13.25
C LEU A 125 10.60 8.50 13.78
N VAL A 126 9.87 7.57 14.42
CA VAL A 126 8.70 7.88 15.23
C VAL A 126 9.19 8.63 16.45
N THR A 127 9.20 9.96 16.36
CA THR A 127 9.49 10.79 17.54
C THR A 127 8.29 10.86 18.45
N LYS A 128 7.08 10.54 17.94
CA LYS A 128 5.81 10.62 18.67
C LYS A 128 4.83 9.48 18.32
N PRO A 129 4.08 8.93 19.30
CA PRO A 129 3.12 7.83 19.09
C PRO A 129 2.06 8.06 18.01
N TYR A 130 1.77 9.32 17.68
CA TYR A 130 0.75 9.72 16.70
C TYR A 130 1.23 9.70 15.24
N ASP A 131 2.51 9.51 14.95
CA ASP A 131 3.02 9.53 13.57
C ASP A 131 2.38 8.44 12.69
N ARG A 132 1.84 7.37 13.27
CA ARG A 132 1.23 6.22 12.56
C ARG A 132 -0.30 6.17 12.61
N ASP A 133 -0.93 7.12 13.28
CA ASP A 133 -2.38 7.20 13.34
C ASP A 133 -2.98 7.54 11.97
N LYS A 134 -4.31 7.51 11.86
CA LYS A 134 -5.00 7.67 10.57
C LYS A 134 -4.70 9.03 9.93
N LEU A 135 -4.59 10.08 10.74
CA LEU A 135 -4.19 11.41 10.29
C LEU A 135 -2.73 11.42 9.84
N GLY A 136 -1.80 10.86 10.61
CA GLY A 136 -0.38 10.77 10.26
C GLY A 136 -0.15 10.09 8.92
N ARG A 137 -0.87 8.99 8.65
CA ARG A 137 -0.84 8.31 7.35
C ARG A 137 -1.40 9.18 6.23
N LEU A 138 -2.54 9.84 6.45
CA LEU A 138 -3.16 10.74 5.46
C LEU A 138 -2.19 11.88 5.08
N LEU A 139 -1.52 12.49 6.06
CA LEU A 139 -0.54 13.54 5.83
C LEU A 139 0.67 13.03 5.06
N ALA A 140 1.21 11.85 5.43
CA ALA A 140 2.35 11.25 4.74
C ALA A 140 2.04 10.95 3.26
N GLN A 141 0.83 10.48 2.95
CA GLN A 141 0.40 10.30 1.55
C GLN A 141 0.32 11.63 0.80
N GLY A 142 -0.20 12.69 1.44
CA GLY A 142 -0.25 14.03 0.86
C GLY A 142 1.15 14.58 0.56
N GLU A 143 2.08 14.47 1.51
CA GLU A 143 3.48 14.88 1.32
C GLU A 143 4.16 14.08 0.22
N TYR A 144 3.97 12.76 0.16
CA TYR A 144 4.50 11.94 -0.93
C TYR A 144 4.07 12.47 -2.30
N VAL A 145 2.79 12.81 -2.47
CA VAL A 145 2.29 13.37 -3.74
C VAL A 145 2.93 14.72 -4.04
N ARG A 146 3.06 15.62 -3.06
CA ARG A 146 3.70 16.93 -3.27
C ARG A 146 5.15 16.79 -3.71
N HIS A 147 5.91 15.91 -3.04
CA HIS A 147 7.28 15.60 -3.43
C HIS A 147 7.34 14.92 -4.80
N TYR A 148 6.43 14.00 -5.09
CA TYR A 148 6.32 13.37 -6.41
C TYR A 148 6.09 14.44 -7.49
N VAL A 149 5.17 15.38 -7.30
CA VAL A 149 4.92 16.45 -8.26
C VAL A 149 6.14 17.35 -8.43
N ALA A 150 6.77 17.76 -7.33
CA ALA A 150 7.98 18.58 -7.37
C ALA A 150 9.12 17.87 -8.10
N SER A 151 9.24 16.55 -7.96
CA SER A 151 10.26 15.73 -8.64
C SER A 151 10.05 15.62 -10.16
N ARG A 152 8.85 15.95 -10.66
CA ARG A 152 8.52 15.76 -12.08
C ARG A 152 9.12 16.83 -12.97
N ASP A 153 9.52 17.99 -12.44
CA ASP A 153 10.21 19.03 -13.22
C ASP A 153 11.69 18.72 -13.50
N ARG A 154 12.16 17.54 -13.09
CA ARG A 154 13.57 17.13 -13.18
C ARG A 154 13.74 15.82 -13.93
N ASP A 155 14.90 15.70 -14.56
CA ASP A 155 15.44 14.40 -14.97
C ASP A 155 15.71 13.56 -13.73
N GLY A 156 15.63 12.24 -13.88
CA GLY A 156 15.69 11.34 -12.73
C GLY A 156 15.84 9.88 -13.08
N TYR A 157 15.79 9.03 -12.07
CA TYR A 157 15.79 7.58 -12.17
C TYR A 157 14.65 6.99 -11.37
N GLU A 158 14.05 5.94 -11.88
CA GLU A 158 13.08 5.12 -11.16
C GLU A 158 13.64 3.71 -11.00
N GLY A 159 13.28 3.05 -9.91
CA GLY A 159 13.78 1.71 -9.64
C GLY A 159 13.15 1.05 -8.41
N TYR A 160 13.72 -0.10 -8.05
CA TYR A 160 13.39 -0.81 -6.82
C TYR A 160 14.66 -1.10 -6.02
N ALA A 161 14.59 -0.93 -4.71
CA ALA A 161 15.60 -1.38 -3.77
C ALA A 161 15.06 -2.59 -3.01
N PHE A 162 15.92 -3.59 -2.81
CA PHE A 162 15.59 -4.84 -2.12
C PHE A 162 16.55 -5.04 -0.96
N TYR A 163 16.01 -5.11 0.25
CA TYR A 163 16.75 -5.27 1.51
C TYR A 163 16.38 -6.59 2.18
N TYR A 164 17.40 -7.38 2.46
CA TYR A 164 17.34 -8.68 3.14
C TYR A 164 18.03 -8.55 4.50
N PRO A 165 17.33 -8.05 5.53
CA PRO A 165 17.90 -7.88 6.86
C PRO A 165 18.19 -9.20 7.56
N PHE A 166 19.21 -9.17 8.41
CA PHE A 166 19.61 -10.24 9.32
C PHE A 166 19.93 -9.68 10.72
N SER A 167 19.39 -8.50 11.04
CA SER A 167 19.78 -7.72 12.21
C SER A 167 18.99 -7.99 13.49
N ARG A 168 17.92 -8.78 13.40
CA ARG A 168 16.99 -9.04 14.52
C ARG A 168 17.66 -9.56 15.80
N ASN A 169 18.74 -10.34 15.69
CA ASN A 169 19.41 -10.92 16.86
C ASN A 169 20.49 -10.02 17.46
N PHE A 170 20.74 -8.82 16.93
CA PHE A 170 21.75 -7.91 17.51
C PHE A 170 21.35 -6.44 17.48
N LEU A 171 20.21 -6.11 16.88
CA LEU A 171 19.52 -4.84 17.01
C LEU A 171 18.19 -5.07 17.72
N SER A 172 17.96 -4.34 18.81
CA SER A 172 16.71 -4.37 19.55
C SER A 172 16.17 -2.95 19.63
N SER A 173 14.85 -2.81 19.42
CA SER A 173 14.12 -1.59 19.77
C SER A 173 13.75 -1.51 21.26
N GLU A 174 14.04 -2.57 22.02
CA GLU A 174 13.79 -2.65 23.46
C GLU A 174 15.09 -2.56 24.26
N ASP A 175 15.05 -1.86 25.41
CA ASP A 175 16.18 -1.72 26.34
C ASP A 175 16.76 -3.07 26.80
N LYS A 176 15.92 -4.13 26.83
CA LYS A 176 16.32 -5.50 27.13
C LYS A 176 15.58 -6.45 26.20
N SER A 177 16.29 -7.00 25.20
CA SER A 177 15.73 -8.04 24.36
C SER A 177 15.33 -9.25 25.20
N LYS A 178 14.12 -9.75 24.96
CA LYS A 178 13.62 -11.01 25.55
C LYS A 178 13.92 -12.22 24.66
N ASP A 179 14.55 -11.99 23.51
CA ASP A 179 14.94 -13.06 22.61
C ASP A 179 16.14 -13.83 23.20
N PRO A 180 15.99 -15.14 23.51
CA PRO A 180 17.09 -15.94 24.05
C PRO A 180 18.25 -16.09 23.07
N ASP A 181 18.04 -15.84 21.77
CA ASP A 181 19.07 -15.86 20.74
C ASP A 181 19.72 -14.49 20.50
N PHE A 182 19.38 -13.47 21.30
CA PHE A 182 19.98 -12.15 21.18
C PHE A 182 21.49 -12.19 21.47
N ASN A 183 22.28 -11.58 20.58
CA ASN A 183 23.74 -11.60 20.52
C ASN A 183 24.37 -13.01 20.40
N ASN A 184 23.60 -14.05 20.04
CA ASN A 184 24.15 -15.38 19.77
C ASN A 184 24.89 -15.41 18.42
N PRO A 185 26.22 -15.65 18.37
CA PRO A 185 26.99 -15.64 17.13
C PRO A 185 26.50 -16.64 16.08
N ASP A 186 26.07 -17.83 16.50
CA ASP A 186 25.62 -18.89 15.59
C ASP A 186 24.29 -18.53 14.93
N THR A 187 23.36 -17.95 15.69
CA THR A 187 22.07 -17.50 15.18
C THR A 187 22.26 -16.30 14.24
N ILE A 188 23.16 -15.37 14.56
CA ILE A 188 23.50 -14.24 13.69
C ILE A 188 24.08 -14.73 12.35
N GLU A 189 25.02 -15.67 12.39
CA GLU A 189 25.64 -16.20 11.16
C GLU A 189 24.63 -16.98 10.32
N LYS A 190 23.71 -17.71 10.96
CA LYS A 190 22.61 -18.40 10.28
C LYS A 190 21.70 -17.42 9.57
N ASP A 191 21.26 -16.35 10.24
CA ASP A 191 20.41 -15.32 9.64
C ASP A 191 21.13 -14.61 8.49
N ARG A 192 22.43 -14.33 8.64
CA ARG A 192 23.26 -13.74 7.58
C ARG A 192 23.31 -14.62 6.33
N LYS A 193 23.61 -15.92 6.48
CA LYS A 193 23.61 -16.89 5.37
C LYS A 193 22.25 -17.00 4.70
N GLN A 194 21.18 -17.04 5.48
CA GLN A 194 19.82 -17.12 4.97
C GLN A 194 19.44 -15.86 4.17
N ALA A 195 19.73 -14.67 4.70
CA ALA A 195 19.48 -13.41 4.01
C ALA A 195 20.29 -13.32 2.70
N GLN A 196 21.56 -13.72 2.71
CA GLN A 196 22.41 -13.74 1.52
C GLN A 196 21.86 -14.67 0.43
N SER A 197 21.46 -15.89 0.81
CA SER A 197 20.91 -16.88 -0.10
C SER A 197 19.61 -16.38 -0.74
N LYS A 198 18.71 -15.77 0.05
CA LYS A 198 17.45 -15.18 -0.44
C LYS A 198 17.71 -14.01 -1.39
N ALA A 199 18.67 -13.14 -1.08
CA ALA A 199 19.06 -12.04 -1.96
C ALA A 199 19.60 -12.55 -3.31
N GLN A 200 20.45 -13.58 -3.28
CA GLN A 200 21.01 -14.20 -4.48
C GLN A 200 19.93 -14.86 -5.34
N GLU A 201 19.01 -15.61 -4.72
CA GLU A 201 17.92 -16.26 -5.43
C GLU A 201 16.99 -15.24 -6.09
N ALA A 202 16.57 -14.21 -5.35
CA ALA A 202 15.68 -13.18 -5.88
C ALA A 202 16.33 -12.39 -7.03
N ARG A 203 17.60 -12.01 -6.89
CA ARG A 203 18.35 -11.33 -7.94
C ARG A 203 18.44 -12.20 -9.19
N LYS A 204 18.76 -13.50 -9.05
CA LYS A 204 18.81 -14.45 -10.17
C LYS A 204 17.46 -14.59 -10.86
N LYS A 205 16.37 -14.74 -10.11
CA LYS A 205 15.01 -14.81 -10.67
C LYS A 205 14.64 -13.53 -11.42
N LEU A 206 15.04 -12.37 -10.90
CA LEU A 206 14.80 -11.08 -11.55
C LEU A 206 15.59 -10.95 -12.86
N GLU A 207 16.88 -11.33 -12.85
CA GLU A 207 17.74 -11.37 -14.05
C GLU A 207 17.19 -12.31 -15.13
N GLN A 208 16.55 -13.40 -14.72
CA GLN A 208 15.95 -14.39 -15.62
C GLN A 208 14.51 -14.04 -16.04
N GLY A 209 13.95 -12.92 -15.58
CA GLY A 209 12.56 -12.52 -15.87
C GLY A 209 11.50 -13.46 -15.26
N GLN A 210 11.86 -14.27 -14.26
CA GLN A 210 10.97 -15.23 -13.61
C GLN A 210 10.11 -14.61 -12.50
N THR A 211 10.36 -13.35 -12.15
CA THR A 211 9.63 -12.60 -11.11
C THR A 211 9.65 -11.12 -11.44
N THR A 212 8.74 -10.36 -10.83
CA THR A 212 8.71 -8.89 -10.93
C THR A 212 9.35 -8.24 -9.71
N PRO A 213 9.85 -6.99 -9.81
CA PRO A 213 10.30 -6.24 -8.64
C PRO A 213 9.25 -6.16 -7.52
N GLN A 214 7.98 -5.96 -7.88
CA GLN A 214 6.88 -5.85 -6.93
C GLN A 214 6.64 -7.18 -6.17
N ASP A 215 6.73 -8.31 -6.87
CA ASP A 215 6.61 -9.63 -6.24
C ASP A 215 7.74 -9.91 -5.26
N ILE A 216 8.97 -9.50 -5.59
CA ILE A 216 10.11 -9.61 -4.67
C ILE A 216 9.87 -8.77 -3.41
N VAL A 217 9.45 -7.50 -3.56
CA VAL A 217 9.14 -6.64 -2.39
C VAL A 217 8.06 -7.28 -1.52
N LYS A 218 6.99 -7.80 -2.13
CA LYS A 218 5.92 -8.49 -1.41
C LYS A 218 6.43 -9.73 -0.68
N ALA A 219 7.28 -10.53 -1.32
CA ALA A 219 7.89 -11.71 -0.70
C ALA A 219 8.78 -11.34 0.50
N ILE A 220 9.62 -10.31 0.35
CA ILE A 220 10.45 -9.79 1.44
C ILE A 220 9.60 -9.33 2.62
N LYS A 221 8.54 -8.54 2.37
CA LYS A 221 7.65 -8.02 3.43
C LYS A 221 6.87 -9.11 4.16
N ALA A 222 6.57 -10.22 3.48
CA ALA A 222 5.88 -11.38 4.07
C ALA A 222 6.82 -12.32 4.85
N ASP A 223 8.13 -12.15 4.72
CA ASP A 223 9.14 -13.06 5.26
C ASP A 223 9.49 -12.70 6.71
N THR A 224 8.96 -13.48 7.66
CA THR A 224 9.19 -13.28 9.09
C THR A 224 10.62 -13.57 9.54
N SER A 225 11.48 -14.13 8.67
CA SER A 225 12.91 -14.25 8.94
C SER A 225 13.69 -12.99 8.57
N LEU A 226 13.10 -12.07 7.80
CA LEU A 226 13.73 -10.84 7.29
C LEU A 226 13.20 -9.62 8.04
N VAL A 227 13.28 -9.67 9.37
CA VAL A 227 12.82 -8.58 10.24
C VAL A 227 14.00 -7.67 10.58
N TYR A 228 13.80 -6.37 10.40
CA TYR A 228 14.72 -5.36 10.93
C TYR A 228 14.44 -5.19 12.43
N GLY A 229 15.46 -5.42 13.27
CA GLY A 229 15.30 -5.37 14.74
C GLY A 229 14.98 -3.99 15.33
N ALA A 230 15.16 -2.91 14.57
CA ALA A 230 14.92 -1.52 15.00
C ALA A 230 14.09 -0.67 14.02
N ALA A 231 13.71 -1.20 12.85
CA ALA A 231 13.11 -0.41 11.77
C ALA A 231 12.15 -1.24 10.89
N SER A 232 11.39 -0.57 10.03
CA SER A 232 10.66 -1.22 8.94
C SER A 232 11.64 -1.60 7.81
N ASN A 233 11.33 -2.68 7.08
CA ASN A 233 12.13 -3.11 5.94
C ASN A 233 12.05 -2.05 4.82
N LYS A 234 13.21 -1.57 4.34
CA LYS A 234 13.33 -0.48 3.36
C LYS A 234 13.14 -0.90 1.90
N SER A 235 12.69 -2.14 1.66
CA SER A 235 12.43 -2.64 0.31
C SER A 235 11.23 -1.95 -0.32
N GLY A 236 11.38 -1.46 -1.55
CA GLY A 236 10.31 -0.76 -2.24
C GLY A 236 10.73 -0.10 -3.54
N GLN A 237 9.75 0.46 -4.23
CA GLN A 237 9.96 1.34 -5.37
C GLN A 237 10.54 2.67 -4.89
N PHE A 238 11.41 3.27 -5.70
CA PHE A 238 11.90 4.62 -5.49
C PHE A 238 11.91 5.42 -6.79
N ARG A 239 11.95 6.74 -6.61
CA ARG A 239 12.25 7.74 -7.64
C ARG A 239 13.34 8.67 -7.11
N VAL A 240 14.27 9.07 -7.98
CA VAL A 240 15.41 9.94 -7.67
C VAL A 240 15.52 11.03 -8.71
N ASP A 241 15.79 12.26 -8.31
CA ASP A 241 16.01 13.36 -9.24
C ASP A 241 17.50 13.67 -9.38
N THR A 242 17.95 14.01 -10.59
CA THR A 242 19.37 14.20 -10.88
C THR A 242 19.96 15.51 -10.37
N SER A 243 19.13 16.50 -10.01
CA SER A 243 19.57 17.84 -9.58
C SER A 243 19.44 18.08 -8.08
N ALA A 244 18.93 17.12 -7.32
CA ALA A 244 18.50 17.35 -5.94
C ALA A 244 18.88 16.22 -5.01
N TYR A 245 20.17 15.86 -5.01
CA TYR A 245 20.70 14.99 -3.97
C TYR A 245 21.23 15.79 -2.76
N PRO A 246 20.59 15.70 -1.59
CA PRO A 246 19.17 15.37 -1.35
C PRO A 246 18.41 16.61 -0.86
N LEU A 247 17.50 17.18 -1.66
CA LEU A 247 16.57 18.19 -1.14
C LEU A 247 15.34 17.51 -0.54
N GLU A 248 15.17 17.82 0.75
CA GLU A 248 14.04 17.53 1.65
C GLU A 248 14.04 16.15 2.32
N THR A 249 14.72 16.17 3.47
CA THR A 249 14.68 15.31 4.66
C THR A 249 13.27 15.01 5.24
N LEU A 250 12.19 15.38 4.55
CA LEU A 250 10.80 15.25 5.04
C LEU A 250 10.12 13.92 4.68
N ILE A 251 10.68 13.13 3.75
CA ILE A 251 10.40 11.69 3.61
C ILE A 251 11.61 10.93 4.19
N PRO A 252 11.57 10.51 5.47
CA PRO A 252 12.78 10.22 6.24
C PRO A 252 13.63 9.02 5.76
N ASP A 253 13.15 8.22 4.80
CA ASP A 253 13.83 7.00 4.33
C ASP A 253 14.02 6.89 2.81
N ALA A 254 13.33 7.71 2.01
CA ALA A 254 13.61 7.78 0.57
C ALA A 254 14.97 8.45 0.35
N SER A 255 15.22 9.62 0.95
CA SER A 255 16.44 10.40 0.70
C SER A 255 17.74 9.70 1.08
N ARG A 256 17.78 8.92 2.17
CA ARG A 256 19.00 8.23 2.65
C ARG A 256 19.29 6.94 1.90
N THR A 257 18.26 6.17 1.56
CA THR A 257 18.38 4.94 0.78
C THR A 257 18.76 5.26 -0.65
N VAL A 258 18.15 6.30 -1.21
CA VAL A 258 18.17 6.55 -2.65
C VAL A 258 19.50 7.02 -3.19
N GLY A 259 20.20 7.97 -2.58
CA GLY A 259 21.54 8.33 -3.09
C GLY A 259 22.69 7.82 -2.28
N LYS A 260 22.45 6.82 -1.43
CA LYS A 260 23.42 5.74 -1.31
C LYS A 260 23.69 5.09 -2.67
N PHE A 261 22.74 5.13 -3.62
CA PHE A 261 22.83 4.46 -4.93
C PHE A 261 22.90 5.40 -6.13
N PHE A 262 22.91 6.72 -5.91
CA PHE A 262 22.67 7.68 -7.00
C PHE A 262 23.74 7.62 -8.08
N GLU A 263 25.02 7.56 -7.68
CA GLU A 263 26.13 7.44 -8.61
C GLU A 263 26.11 6.09 -9.36
N GLU A 264 25.72 5.01 -8.69
CA GLU A 264 25.56 3.72 -9.35
C GLU A 264 24.38 3.71 -10.33
N LEU A 265 23.28 4.38 -10.00
CA LEU A 265 22.10 4.50 -10.87
C LEU A 265 22.39 5.35 -12.12
N LYS A 266 23.31 6.31 -12.04
CA LYS A 266 23.72 7.13 -13.18
C LYS A 266 24.36 6.30 -14.29
N VAL A 267 25.21 5.35 -13.92
CA VAL A 267 25.92 4.47 -14.88
C VAL A 267 25.12 3.22 -15.23
N LEU A 268 24.09 2.89 -14.44
CA LEU A 268 23.22 1.75 -14.70
C LEU A 268 22.30 2.04 -15.90
N LYS A 269 22.25 1.10 -16.85
CA LYS A 269 21.25 1.11 -17.93
C LYS A 269 19.86 0.82 -17.38
N GLU A 270 18.81 1.19 -18.11
CA GLU A 270 17.45 0.73 -17.80
C GLU A 270 17.37 -0.80 -17.83
N GLY A 271 16.66 -1.36 -16.86
CA GLY A 271 16.64 -2.80 -16.56
C GLY A 271 17.93 -3.33 -15.93
N GLY A 272 18.93 -2.49 -15.71
CA GLY A 272 20.19 -2.90 -15.08
C GLY A 272 19.99 -3.23 -13.59
N ILE A 273 20.63 -4.31 -13.15
CA ILE A 273 20.55 -4.82 -11.78
C ILE A 273 21.95 -4.78 -11.15
N MET A 274 22.08 -4.07 -10.03
CA MET A 274 23.34 -3.97 -9.29
C MET A 274 23.74 -5.33 -8.68
N PRO A 275 25.03 -5.57 -8.44
CA PRO A 275 25.47 -6.69 -7.60
C PRO A 275 24.96 -6.53 -6.16
N ILE A 276 24.88 -7.64 -5.43
CA ILE A 276 24.51 -7.65 -4.02
C ILE A 276 25.63 -7.01 -3.19
N ARG A 277 25.25 -6.18 -2.21
CA ARG A 277 26.17 -5.49 -1.30
C ARG A 277 25.67 -5.58 0.14
N ASP A 278 26.57 -5.34 1.08
CA ASP A 278 26.25 -5.20 2.50
C ASP A 278 25.68 -3.81 2.81
N ASP A 279 24.57 -3.77 3.54
CA ASP A 279 24.06 -2.55 4.15
C ASP A 279 24.66 -2.35 5.53
N VAL A 280 25.47 -1.31 5.66
CA VAL A 280 26.16 -0.94 6.88
C VAL A 280 25.38 0.19 7.56
N GLN A 281 24.97 -0.01 8.81
CA GLN A 281 24.26 1.00 9.58
C GLN A 281 24.99 1.30 10.88
N ALA A 282 25.07 2.59 11.19
CA ALA A 282 25.42 3.06 12.53
C ALA A 282 24.17 2.98 13.40
N TYR A 283 24.31 2.43 14.59
CA TYR A 283 23.25 2.43 15.60
C TYR A 283 23.85 2.67 16.99
N THR A 284 23.03 3.24 17.87
CA THR A 284 23.35 3.30 19.29
C THR A 284 22.78 2.05 19.93
N ASP A 285 23.66 1.21 20.48
CA ASP A 285 23.24 0.08 21.28
C ASP A 285 22.58 0.61 22.55
N ILE A 286 21.28 0.36 22.70
CA ILE A 286 20.46 0.88 23.80
C ILE A 286 20.92 0.32 25.15
N GLN A 287 21.57 -0.86 25.17
CA GLN A 287 22.08 -1.48 26.39
C GLN A 287 23.38 -0.86 26.87
N THR A 288 24.27 -0.52 25.95
CA THR A 288 25.62 -0.01 26.27
C THR A 288 25.75 1.50 26.11
N GLY A 289 24.79 2.15 25.46
CA GLY A 289 24.85 3.56 25.05
C GLY A 289 25.91 3.86 23.99
N GLN A 290 26.62 2.84 23.49
CA GLN A 290 27.72 3.03 22.54
C GLN A 290 27.21 3.06 21.11
N SER A 291 27.76 3.97 20.31
CA SER A 291 27.55 3.98 18.87
C SER A 291 28.46 2.95 18.22
N THR A 292 27.86 2.02 17.48
CA THR A 292 28.58 0.99 16.73
C THR A 292 28.06 0.91 15.30
N THR A 293 28.86 0.34 14.42
CA THR A 293 28.54 0.17 13.00
C THR A 293 28.54 -1.31 12.68
N ARG A 294 27.44 -1.84 12.13
CA ARG A 294 27.33 -3.25 11.75
C ARG A 294 26.67 -3.42 10.39
N ASN A 295 26.98 -4.55 9.74
CA ASN A 295 26.21 -4.99 8.58
C ASN A 295 24.85 -5.46 9.09
N THR A 296 23.77 -4.95 8.50
CA THR A 296 22.39 -5.18 8.96
C THR A 296 21.51 -5.87 7.94
N ALA A 297 21.87 -5.78 6.66
CA ALA A 297 21.16 -6.40 5.56
C ALA A 297 22.08 -6.66 4.37
N TYR A 298 21.65 -7.56 3.48
CA TYR A 298 22.10 -7.56 2.09
C TYR A 298 21.15 -6.75 1.25
N TYR A 299 21.65 -6.04 0.24
CA TYR A 299 20.78 -5.31 -0.66
C TYR A 299 21.27 -5.33 -2.11
N PHE A 300 20.33 -5.11 -3.03
CA PHE A 300 20.61 -4.77 -4.42
C PHE A 300 19.50 -3.87 -4.97
N VAL A 301 19.76 -3.26 -6.12
CA VAL A 301 18.89 -2.27 -6.75
C VAL A 301 18.73 -2.59 -8.23
N ILE A 302 17.54 -2.34 -8.77
CA ILE A 302 17.27 -2.31 -10.20
C ILE A 302 16.84 -0.90 -10.60
N LYS A 303 17.39 -0.41 -11.71
CA LYS A 303 16.90 0.81 -12.36
C LYS A 303 15.88 0.42 -13.41
N THR A 304 14.62 0.79 -13.22
CA THR A 304 13.55 0.49 -14.16
C THR A 304 13.45 1.53 -15.27
N LYS A 305 13.79 2.80 -15.00
CA LYS A 305 13.55 3.89 -15.95
C LYS A 305 14.51 5.08 -15.78
N ASN A 306 14.91 5.70 -16.89
CA ASN A 306 15.36 7.10 -16.91
C ASN A 306 14.15 8.00 -17.09
N LEU A 307 14.05 8.97 -16.20
CA LEU A 307 12.98 9.94 -16.21
C LEU A 307 13.48 11.21 -16.87
N LYS A 308 12.65 11.76 -17.74
CA LYS A 308 12.83 13.11 -18.27
C LYS A 308 11.94 14.07 -17.52
N ALA A 309 12.45 15.30 -17.36
CA ALA A 309 11.70 16.42 -16.83
C ALA A 309 10.38 16.58 -17.60
N ASP A 310 9.29 16.61 -16.87
CA ASP A 310 7.94 16.95 -17.30
C ASP A 310 7.57 18.26 -16.62
N THR A 311 8.07 19.36 -17.19
CA THR A 311 7.90 20.72 -16.66
C THR A 311 6.45 21.18 -16.65
N GLU A 312 5.57 20.52 -17.40
CA GLU A 312 4.13 20.79 -17.42
C GLU A 312 3.37 20.02 -16.33
N PHE A 313 3.96 19.00 -15.72
CA PHE A 313 3.27 18.13 -14.77
C PHE A 313 2.75 18.91 -13.55
N LYS A 314 3.54 19.87 -13.06
CA LYS A 314 3.12 20.73 -11.94
C LYS A 314 1.88 21.54 -12.27
N ALA A 315 1.79 22.11 -13.48
CA ALA A 315 0.61 22.84 -13.92
C ALA A 315 -0.62 21.91 -14.05
N LYS A 316 -0.43 20.69 -14.56
CA LYS A 316 -1.48 19.65 -14.61
C LYS A 316 -1.96 19.27 -13.21
N TYR A 317 -1.05 19.14 -12.25
CA TYR A 317 -1.36 18.91 -10.84
C TYR A 317 -2.12 20.05 -10.18
N GLU A 318 -1.66 21.30 -10.33
CA GLU A 318 -2.36 22.46 -9.78
C GLU A 318 -3.77 22.62 -10.36
N ALA A 319 -3.93 22.36 -11.67
CA ALA A 319 -5.24 22.34 -12.30
C ALA A 319 -6.12 21.19 -11.77
N ALA A 320 -5.54 20.02 -11.51
CA ALA A 320 -6.26 18.89 -10.92
C ALA A 320 -6.73 19.20 -9.48
N VAL A 321 -5.86 19.78 -8.64
CA VAL A 321 -6.17 20.23 -7.27
C VAL A 321 -7.30 21.25 -7.28
N ARG A 322 -7.23 22.30 -8.12
CA ARG A 322 -8.28 23.33 -8.23
C ARG A 322 -9.63 22.77 -8.71
N ALA A 323 -9.61 21.67 -9.47
CA ALA A 323 -10.81 21.03 -9.98
C ALA A 323 -11.49 20.10 -8.96
N VAL A 324 -10.87 19.84 -7.81
CA VAL A 324 -11.47 19.00 -6.76
C VAL A 324 -12.62 19.75 -6.11
N LYS A 325 -13.80 19.15 -6.15
CA LYS A 325 -14.97 19.67 -5.45
C LYS A 325 -14.91 19.29 -3.97
N VAL A 326 -15.13 20.27 -3.10
CA VAL A 326 -15.27 20.07 -1.65
C VAL A 326 -16.70 20.42 -1.25
N VAL A 327 -17.38 19.50 -0.59
CA VAL A 327 -18.69 19.73 0.06
C VAL A 327 -18.49 19.53 1.55
N ASP A 328 -18.66 20.61 2.29
CA ASP A 328 -18.39 20.68 3.71
C ASP A 328 -19.68 20.85 4.49
N ASN A 329 -20.07 19.79 5.21
CA ASN A 329 -21.23 19.75 6.09
C ASN A 329 -20.79 19.62 7.56
N VAL A 330 -19.51 19.85 7.86
CA VAL A 330 -18.99 19.79 9.22
C VAL A 330 -19.52 21.02 9.96
N LYS A 331 -20.41 20.79 10.91
CA LYS A 331 -20.98 21.81 11.81
C LYS A 331 -20.14 21.98 13.06
#